data_AF-A0A7C4J855-F1
#
_entry.id   AF-A0A7C4J855-F1
#
_cell.length_a   1.000
_cell.length_b   1.000
_cell.length_c   1.000
_cell.angle_alpha   90.00
_cell.angle_beta   90.00
_cell.angle_gamma   90.00
#
_symmetry.space_group_name_H-M   'P 1'
#
loop_
_entity.id
_entity.type
_entity.pdbx_description
1 polymer ?
#
loop_
_entity_poly.entity_id
_entity_poly.type
_entity_poly.pdbx_seq_one_letter_code
_entity_poly.pdbx_strand_id
1 'polypeptide(L)'
;MTRRLGRGVAVVGAGMSKFGAFPDKTGRDLFVEAYREMAHNIDKGFDPREIDAIYVGNFSSDLFEKQAHNAPIMADAVGLTPRSATRVEDACASGGVALRQGLMAIASGLADMVLVGGFERMTALPTAEVTDTLAAAADGEAAGLLPDADHAGDPLEIDDQIGPDAAGAQLDQQVRPTGEDFRASVGGGQDADRIVEDRLIQFIRIMGMHEVMAGP
;
A
#
# COMPACT_ATOMS: atom_id res chain seq x y z
N MET A 1 -32.32 -10.57 4.35
CA MET A 1 -32.06 -9.27 5.00
C MET A 1 -30.91 -8.59 4.27
N THR A 2 -31.10 -7.37 3.76
CA THR A 2 -30.01 -6.57 3.18
C THR A 2 -29.31 -5.83 4.30
N ARG A 3 -28.04 -6.17 4.60
CA ARG A 3 -27.25 -5.42 5.57
C ARG A 3 -26.90 -4.03 5.00
N ARG A 4 -26.93 -2.99 5.83
CA ARG A 4 -26.52 -1.61 5.50
C ARG A 4 -25.42 -1.16 6.46
N LEU A 5 -24.62 -0.19 6.02
CA LEU A 5 -23.65 0.51 6.88
C LEU A 5 -24.37 1.38 7.92
N GLY A 6 -23.68 1.71 9.02
CA GLY A 6 -24.21 2.60 10.06
C GLY A 6 -24.42 4.03 9.55
N ARG A 7 -23.36 4.64 9.02
CA ARG A 7 -23.38 5.89 8.26
C ARG A 7 -23.12 5.62 6.77
N GLY A 8 -23.66 6.47 5.90
CA GLY A 8 -23.27 6.49 4.49
C GLY A 8 -21.81 6.93 4.33
N VAL A 9 -21.13 6.38 3.33
CA VAL A 9 -19.70 6.67 3.05
C VAL A 9 -19.56 6.98 1.56
N ALA A 10 -18.75 7.98 1.24
CA ALA A 10 -18.48 8.44 -0.12
C ALA A 10 -16.99 8.66 -0.34
N VAL A 11 -16.51 8.39 -1.55
CA VAL A 11 -15.20 8.89 -1.99
C VAL A 11 -15.42 10.29 -2.58
N VAL A 12 -14.71 11.29 -2.09
CA VAL A 12 -14.84 12.70 -2.56
C VAL A 12 -13.60 13.26 -3.22
N GLY A 13 -12.48 12.55 -3.10
CA GLY A 13 -11.22 12.93 -3.70
C GLY A 13 -10.41 11.69 -4.03
N ALA A 14 -9.65 11.77 -5.12
CA ALA A 14 -8.73 10.72 -5.51
C ALA A 14 -7.53 11.31 -6.24
N GLY A 15 -6.37 10.71 -6.03
CA GLY A 15 -5.14 11.05 -6.72
C GLY A 15 -4.13 9.92 -6.64
N MET A 16 -3.12 10.01 -7.49
CA MET A 16 -2.09 9.02 -7.71
C MET A 16 -0.82 9.72 -8.16
N SER A 17 0.31 9.24 -7.68
CA SER A 17 1.58 9.61 -8.30
C SER A 17 1.73 8.89 -9.63
N LYS A 18 2.69 9.34 -10.44
CA LYS A 18 3.08 8.58 -11.64
C LYS A 18 3.68 7.24 -11.21
N PHE A 19 3.35 6.19 -11.95
CA PHE A 19 4.06 4.92 -11.85
C PHE A 19 5.36 4.95 -12.66
N GLY A 20 6.39 4.30 -12.14
CA GLY A 20 7.69 4.18 -12.81
C GLY A 20 8.86 4.02 -11.84
N ALA A 21 10.05 3.97 -12.40
CA ALA A 21 11.30 3.99 -11.65
C ALA A 21 11.77 5.44 -11.48
N PHE A 22 11.80 5.91 -10.24
CA PHE A 22 12.21 7.26 -9.90
C PHE A 22 13.43 7.19 -8.96
N PRO A 23 14.67 7.28 -9.49
CA PRO A 23 15.87 7.15 -8.65
C PRO A 23 15.95 8.24 -7.59
N ASP A 24 15.45 9.44 -7.90
CA ASP A 24 15.54 10.63 -7.05
C ASP A 24 14.33 10.80 -6.10
N LYS A 25 13.43 9.82 -6.01
CA LYS A 25 12.21 9.90 -5.17
C LYS A 25 12.13 8.74 -4.20
N THR A 26 11.70 9.04 -2.98
CA THR A 26 11.33 8.07 -1.93
C THR A 26 9.85 7.71 -2.00
N GLY A 27 9.43 6.66 -1.31
CA GLY A 27 8.01 6.33 -1.12
C GLY A 27 7.22 7.50 -0.52
N ARG A 28 7.84 8.29 0.36
CA ARG A 28 7.27 9.53 0.91
C ARG A 28 7.01 10.57 -0.18
N ASP A 29 7.94 10.77 -1.10
CA ASP A 29 7.78 11.77 -2.17
C ASP A 29 6.63 11.38 -3.10
N LEU A 30 6.52 10.08 -3.43
CA LEU A 30 5.41 9.53 -4.21
C LEU A 30 4.06 9.66 -3.48
N PHE A 31 4.04 9.46 -2.16
CA PHE A 31 2.84 9.68 -1.35
C PHE A 31 2.39 11.15 -1.37
N VAL A 32 3.34 12.08 -1.22
CA VAL A 32 3.06 13.53 -1.26
C VAL A 32 2.56 13.96 -2.64
N GLU A 33 3.11 13.42 -3.72
CA GLU A 33 2.63 13.67 -5.08
C GLU A 33 1.18 13.21 -5.26
N ALA A 34 0.86 12.00 -4.81
CA ALA A 34 -0.50 11.48 -4.87
C ALA A 34 -1.49 12.32 -4.04
N TYR A 35 -1.09 12.74 -2.84
CA TYR A 35 -1.87 13.65 -2.00
C TYR A 35 -2.09 15.01 -2.67
N ARG A 36 -1.07 15.58 -3.31
CA ARG A 36 -1.19 16.87 -4.02
C ARG A 36 -2.09 16.76 -5.25
N GLU A 37 -1.97 15.69 -6.02
CA GLU A 37 -2.86 15.46 -7.18
C GLU A 37 -4.31 15.31 -6.70
N MET A 38 -4.51 14.53 -5.65
CA MET A 38 -5.80 14.36 -5.01
C MET A 38 -6.41 15.69 -4.57
N ALA A 39 -5.64 16.53 -3.88
CA ALA A 39 -6.11 17.82 -3.43
C ALA A 39 -6.48 18.76 -4.60
N HIS A 40 -5.76 18.67 -5.72
CA HIS A 40 -6.09 19.41 -6.94
C HIS A 40 -7.37 18.91 -7.63
N ASN A 41 -7.68 17.62 -7.53
CA ASN A 41 -8.83 17.00 -8.16
C ASN A 41 -10.17 17.21 -7.41
N ILE A 42 -10.14 17.84 -6.23
CA ILE A 42 -11.36 18.15 -5.47
C ILE A 42 -11.87 19.53 -5.91
N ASP A 43 -12.95 19.54 -6.71
CA ASP A 43 -13.51 20.75 -7.36
C ASP A 43 -13.77 21.92 -6.41
N LYS A 44 -14.27 21.63 -5.21
CA LYS A 44 -14.61 22.63 -4.19
C LYS A 44 -13.46 22.92 -3.23
N GLY A 45 -12.32 22.26 -3.42
CA GLY A 45 -11.30 22.11 -2.40
C GLY A 45 -11.82 21.40 -1.14
N PHE A 46 -10.96 21.32 -0.14
CA PHE A 46 -11.29 20.85 1.20
C PHE A 46 -10.30 21.50 2.18
N ASP A 47 -10.66 21.54 3.46
CA ASP A 47 -9.73 21.95 4.51
C ASP A 47 -9.03 20.70 5.08
N PRO A 48 -7.70 20.56 4.94
CA PRO A 48 -6.97 19.40 5.49
C PRO A 48 -7.17 19.22 7.00
N ARG A 49 -7.55 20.27 7.73
CA ARG A 49 -7.86 20.19 9.17
C ARG A 49 -9.13 19.41 9.46
N GLU A 50 -10.01 19.19 8.48
CA GLU A 50 -11.21 18.36 8.63
C GLU A 50 -10.89 16.86 8.61
N ILE A 51 -9.69 16.45 8.15
CA ILE A 51 -9.26 15.06 8.23
C ILE A 51 -8.99 14.70 9.70
N ASP A 52 -9.71 13.70 10.21
CA ASP A 52 -9.61 13.20 11.58
C ASP A 52 -8.48 12.16 11.74
N ALA A 53 -8.28 11.34 10.71
CA ALA A 53 -7.36 10.20 10.73
C ALA A 53 -6.77 9.89 9.35
N ILE A 54 -5.61 9.26 9.34
CA ILE A 54 -4.97 8.71 8.14
C ILE A 54 -4.72 7.20 8.28
N TYR A 55 -5.08 6.45 7.24
CA TYR A 55 -4.78 5.02 7.13
C TYR A 55 -3.85 4.77 5.94
N VAL A 56 -2.70 4.17 6.18
CA VAL A 56 -1.66 3.99 5.17
C VAL A 56 -1.44 2.51 4.91
N GLY A 57 -1.79 2.04 3.71
CA GLY A 57 -1.45 0.71 3.22
C GLY A 57 -0.01 0.66 2.70
N ASN A 58 0.84 -0.15 3.32
CA ASN A 58 2.20 -0.37 2.86
C ASN A 58 2.66 -1.78 3.21
N PHE A 59 3.12 -2.53 2.21
CA PHE A 59 3.52 -3.91 2.40
C PHE A 59 4.90 -3.99 3.06
N SER A 60 5.94 -3.48 2.39
CA SER A 60 7.31 -3.82 2.81
C SER A 60 8.31 -2.68 2.67
N SER A 61 7.94 -1.42 2.93
CA SER A 61 8.95 -0.34 2.86
C SER A 61 10.00 -0.43 3.97
N ASP A 62 9.73 -1.20 5.03
CA ASP A 62 10.71 -1.59 6.04
C ASP A 62 11.84 -2.45 5.45
N LEU A 63 11.55 -3.21 4.40
CA LEU A 63 12.54 -3.97 3.64
C LEU A 63 13.09 -3.15 2.46
N PHE A 64 12.22 -2.56 1.64
CA PHE A 64 12.64 -1.80 0.45
C PHE A 64 13.40 -0.51 0.76
N GLU A 65 12.93 0.27 1.73
CA GLU A 65 13.47 1.61 2.05
C GLU A 65 14.03 1.69 3.48
N LYS A 66 14.11 0.57 4.20
CA LYS A 66 14.57 0.51 5.60
C LYS A 66 13.78 1.45 6.51
N GLN A 67 12.48 1.61 6.24
CA GLN A 67 11.59 2.50 6.98
C GLN A 67 10.27 1.82 7.35
N ALA A 68 10.05 1.64 8.66
CA ALA A 68 8.86 0.97 9.20
C ALA A 68 7.78 1.93 9.72
N HIS A 69 8.15 3.11 10.22
CA HIS A 69 7.25 4.02 10.94
C HIS A 69 6.45 4.92 9.98
N ASN A 70 5.87 4.30 8.95
CA ASN A 70 5.40 4.99 7.76
C ASN A 70 4.19 5.89 7.99
N ALA A 71 3.16 5.45 8.69
CA ALA A 71 1.92 6.21 8.81
C ALA A 71 2.11 7.62 9.41
N PRO A 72 2.82 7.80 10.55
CA PRO A 72 3.09 9.14 11.06
C PRO A 72 4.06 9.94 10.19
N ILE A 73 5.03 9.29 9.51
CA ILE A 73 5.90 9.97 8.54
C ILE A 73 5.08 10.53 7.37
N MET A 74 4.12 9.76 6.86
CA MET A 74 3.24 10.21 5.78
C MET A 74 2.30 11.31 6.26
N ALA A 75 1.74 11.19 7.48
CA ALA A 75 0.91 12.23 8.09
C ALA A 75 1.67 13.56 8.19
N ASP A 76 2.92 13.52 8.66
CA ASP A 76 3.77 14.70 8.75
C ASP A 76 4.08 15.29 7.37
N ALA A 77 4.43 14.43 6.41
CA ALA A 77 4.78 14.84 5.05
C ALA A 77 3.64 15.59 4.32
N VAL A 78 2.38 15.33 4.67
CA VAL A 78 1.21 16.02 4.12
C VAL A 78 0.60 17.08 5.06
N GLY A 79 1.26 17.38 6.17
CA GLY A 79 0.83 18.43 7.11
C GLY A 79 -0.36 18.04 7.98
N LEU A 80 -0.60 16.75 8.19
CA LEU A 80 -1.68 16.23 9.02
C LEU A 80 -1.25 15.93 10.46
N THR A 81 -0.01 16.18 10.87
CA THR A 81 0.35 16.12 12.30
C THR A 81 -0.50 17.13 13.10
N PRO A 82 -1.17 16.76 14.22
CA PRO A 82 -1.06 15.52 15.00
C PRO A 82 -2.26 14.54 14.84
N ARG A 83 -2.90 14.48 13.67
CA ARG A 83 -3.99 13.53 13.39
C ARG A 83 -3.53 12.09 13.59
N SER A 84 -4.46 11.22 13.99
CA SER A 84 -4.15 9.81 14.23
C SER A 84 -3.74 9.13 12.92
N ALA A 85 -2.71 8.29 12.96
CA ALA A 85 -2.12 7.68 11.79
C ALA A 85 -1.86 6.19 12.01
N THR A 86 -2.39 5.34 11.12
CA THR A 86 -2.28 3.88 11.23
C THR A 86 -1.72 3.28 9.96
N ARG A 87 -0.65 2.48 10.06
CA ARG A 87 -0.18 1.62 8.97
C ARG A 87 -0.97 0.32 9.00
N VAL A 88 -1.42 -0.15 7.84
CA VAL A 88 -1.93 -1.50 7.66
C VAL A 88 -1.15 -2.22 6.57
N GLU A 89 -1.02 -3.52 6.76
CA GLU A 89 -0.24 -4.44 5.94
C GLU A 89 -1.13 -5.67 5.70
N ASP A 90 -1.28 -6.06 4.44
CA ASP A 90 -1.98 -7.26 3.97
C ASP A 90 -1.46 -7.64 2.56
N ALA A 91 -0.14 -7.76 2.45
CA ALA A 91 0.63 -7.90 1.23
C ALA A 91 0.18 -6.91 0.14
N CYS A 92 -0.09 -7.43 -1.06
CA CYS A 92 -0.58 -6.65 -2.20
C CYS A 92 -1.98 -6.01 -1.96
N ALA A 93 -2.72 -6.47 -0.95
CA ALA A 93 -4.04 -5.93 -0.59
C ALA A 93 -3.99 -4.80 0.43
N SER A 94 -2.80 -4.42 0.93
CA SER A 94 -2.60 -3.39 1.96
C SER A 94 -3.40 -2.10 1.70
N GLY A 95 -3.41 -1.59 0.46
CA GLY A 95 -4.19 -0.39 0.10
C GLY A 95 -5.71 -0.60 0.19
N GLY A 96 -6.19 -1.79 -0.17
CA GLY A 96 -7.60 -2.17 -0.03
C GLY A 96 -8.02 -2.34 1.44
N VAL A 97 -7.16 -2.90 2.28
CA VAL A 97 -7.39 -2.99 3.72
C VAL A 97 -7.39 -1.60 4.35
N ALA A 98 -6.51 -0.71 3.93
CA ALA A 98 -6.49 0.67 4.39
C ALA A 98 -7.81 1.38 4.05
N LEU A 99 -8.32 1.18 2.82
CA LEU A 99 -9.63 1.70 2.39
C LEU A 99 -10.76 1.15 3.26
N ARG A 100 -10.73 -0.16 3.55
CA ARG A 100 -11.70 -0.80 4.44
C ARG A 100 -11.67 -0.20 5.85
N GLN A 101 -10.49 0.09 6.40
CA GLN A 101 -10.37 0.74 7.71
C GLN A 101 -10.97 2.15 7.69
N GLY A 102 -10.66 2.97 6.68
CA GLY A 102 -11.24 4.29 6.53
C GLY A 102 -12.77 4.26 6.40
N LEU A 103 -13.30 3.33 5.60
CA LEU A 103 -14.74 3.11 5.47
C LEU A 103 -15.36 2.74 6.82
N MET A 104 -14.74 1.84 7.59
CA MET A 104 -15.25 1.45 8.91
C MET A 104 -15.22 2.59 9.91
N ALA A 105 -14.18 3.43 9.89
CA ALA A 105 -14.08 4.61 10.73
C ALA A 105 -15.24 5.59 10.47
N ILE A 106 -15.53 5.88 9.20
CA ILE A 106 -16.66 6.76 8.83
C ILE A 106 -17.99 6.08 9.15
N ALA A 107 -18.19 4.83 8.69
CA ALA A 107 -19.45 4.11 8.83
C ALA A 107 -19.86 3.89 10.29
N SER A 108 -18.88 3.81 11.21
CA SER A 108 -19.12 3.64 12.65
C SER A 108 -19.40 4.95 13.39
N GLY A 109 -19.09 6.10 12.79
CA GLY A 109 -19.14 7.38 13.48
C GLY A 109 -17.86 7.77 14.23
N LEU A 110 -16.78 6.99 14.09
CA LEU A 110 -15.49 7.27 14.71
C LEU A 110 -14.78 8.48 14.07
N ALA A 111 -15.01 8.71 12.78
CA ALA A 111 -14.48 9.85 12.03
C ALA A 111 -15.55 10.40 11.06
N ASP A 112 -15.43 11.67 10.69
CA ASP A 112 -16.22 12.33 9.67
C ASP A 112 -15.45 12.42 8.35
N MET A 113 -14.13 12.59 8.39
CA MET A 113 -13.30 12.58 7.19
C MET A 113 -11.98 11.91 7.47
N VAL A 114 -11.56 11.02 6.58
CA VAL A 114 -10.29 10.31 6.70
C VAL A 114 -9.52 10.34 5.40
N LEU A 115 -8.19 10.43 5.50
CA LEU A 115 -7.29 10.18 4.40
C LEU A 115 -6.93 8.70 4.38
N VAL A 116 -6.94 8.05 3.23
CA VAL A 116 -6.30 6.75 3.07
C VAL A 116 -5.39 6.84 1.88
N GLY A 117 -4.21 6.28 2.04
CA GLY A 117 -3.39 6.03 0.89
C GLY A 117 -2.55 4.79 1.03
N GLY A 118 -1.82 4.53 -0.03
CA GLY A 118 -0.77 3.54 0.00
C GLY A 118 0.37 3.98 -0.89
N PHE A 119 1.53 3.41 -0.62
CA PHE A 119 2.73 3.63 -1.40
C PHE A 119 3.60 2.39 -1.31
N GLU A 120 4.38 2.16 -2.35
CA GLU A 120 5.45 1.17 -2.34
C GLU A 120 6.53 1.63 -3.31
N ARG A 121 7.80 1.49 -2.92
CA ARG A 121 8.95 1.80 -3.78
C ARG A 121 9.90 0.61 -3.83
N MET A 122 9.65 -0.27 -4.78
CA MET A 122 10.44 -1.50 -4.93
C MET A 122 11.82 -1.23 -5.56
N THR A 123 11.94 -0.17 -6.37
CA THR A 123 13.16 0.16 -7.14
C THR A 123 14.31 0.68 -6.28
N ALA A 124 14.18 0.65 -4.95
CA ALA A 124 15.27 0.94 -4.02
C ALA A 124 16.26 -0.23 -3.89
N LEU A 125 15.86 -1.43 -4.30
CA LEU A 125 16.67 -2.65 -4.24
C LEU A 125 16.93 -3.22 -5.65
N PRO A 126 18.02 -3.98 -5.84
CA PRO A 126 18.22 -4.83 -7.02
C PRO A 126 17.11 -5.88 -7.16
N THR A 127 16.89 -6.37 -8.38
CA THR A 127 15.79 -7.31 -8.70
C THR A 127 15.75 -8.54 -7.80
N ALA A 128 16.89 -9.15 -7.49
CA ALA A 128 16.94 -10.34 -6.63
C ALA A 128 16.42 -10.04 -5.22
N GLU A 129 16.89 -8.96 -4.60
CA GLU A 129 16.43 -8.52 -3.27
C GLU A 129 14.96 -8.08 -3.28
N VAL A 130 14.46 -7.57 -4.41
CA VAL A 130 13.03 -7.29 -4.58
C VAL A 130 12.23 -8.60 -4.55
N THR A 131 12.68 -9.64 -5.25
CA THR A 131 12.02 -10.95 -5.23
C THR A 131 12.01 -11.52 -3.81
N ASP A 132 13.13 -11.46 -3.09
CA ASP A 132 13.22 -11.92 -1.70
C ASP A 132 12.26 -11.14 -0.78
N THR A 133 12.18 -9.82 -0.96
CA THR A 133 11.24 -8.97 -0.21
C THR A 133 9.80 -9.36 -0.48
N LEU A 134 9.43 -9.60 -1.74
CA LEU A 134 8.08 -10.02 -2.11
C LEU A 134 7.74 -11.42 -1.60
N ALA A 135 8.73 -12.30 -1.48
CA ALA A 135 8.56 -13.65 -0.95
C ALA A 135 8.08 -13.66 0.51
N ALA A 136 8.28 -12.56 1.25
CA ALA A 136 7.73 -12.38 2.59
C ALA A 136 6.18 -12.39 2.65
N ALA A 137 5.49 -12.26 1.51
CA ALA A 137 4.04 -12.42 1.43
C ALA A 137 3.58 -13.90 1.44
N ALA A 138 4.49 -14.84 1.22
CA ALA A 138 4.19 -16.27 1.20
C ALA A 138 4.23 -16.87 2.61
N ASP A 139 3.77 -18.12 2.72
CA ASP A 139 4.05 -18.95 3.88
C ASP A 139 5.54 -19.31 3.88
N GLY A 140 6.33 -18.58 4.66
CA GLY A 140 7.78 -18.73 4.71
C GLY A 140 8.24 -20.09 5.25
N GLU A 141 7.46 -20.74 6.11
CA GLU A 141 7.77 -22.10 6.58
C GLU A 141 7.54 -23.11 5.46
N ALA A 142 6.38 -23.06 4.80
CA ALA A 142 6.07 -23.96 3.70
C ALA A 142 6.98 -23.74 2.47
N ALA A 143 7.44 -22.51 2.27
CA ALA A 143 8.34 -22.14 1.18
C ALA A 143 9.83 -22.40 1.50
N GLY A 144 10.17 -22.84 2.73
CA GLY A 144 11.56 -23.03 3.16
C GLY A 144 12.39 -21.74 3.22
N LEU A 145 11.71 -20.59 3.39
CA LEU A 145 12.33 -19.26 3.54
C LEU A 145 12.69 -18.96 4.99
N LEU A 146 12.07 -19.67 5.95
CA LEU A 146 12.38 -19.59 7.36
C LEU A 146 13.17 -20.84 7.79
N PRO A 147 14.12 -20.71 8.73
CA PRO A 147 14.82 -21.87 9.26
C PRO A 147 13.84 -22.85 9.91
N ASP A 148 14.03 -24.15 9.70
CA ASP A 148 13.25 -25.20 10.37
C ASP A 148 13.31 -24.98 11.89
N ALA A 149 12.15 -24.85 12.53
CA ALA A 149 12.06 -24.66 13.98
C ALA A 149 12.74 -25.80 14.78
N ASP A 150 12.85 -27.00 14.18
CA ASP A 150 13.50 -28.19 14.74
C ASP A 150 15.04 -28.20 14.55
N HIS A 151 15.58 -27.30 13.72
CA HIS A 151 17.02 -27.12 13.46
C HIS A 151 17.49 -25.72 13.85
N ALA A 152 16.87 -25.09 14.85
CA ALA A 152 17.51 -24.00 15.56
C ALA A 152 18.81 -24.55 16.17
N GLY A 153 19.92 -24.43 15.43
CA GLY A 153 21.25 -24.75 15.89
C GLY A 153 21.54 -24.07 17.23
N ASP A 154 22.48 -24.64 17.98
CA ASP A 154 22.87 -24.16 19.30
C ASP A 154 22.91 -22.60 19.33
N PRO A 155 22.10 -21.93 20.16
CA PRO A 155 21.92 -20.46 20.14
C PRO A 155 23.18 -19.63 20.44
N LEU A 156 24.35 -20.26 20.50
CA LEU A 156 25.66 -19.66 20.76
C LEU A 156 26.61 -19.66 19.54
N GLU A 157 26.28 -20.26 18.40
CA GLU A 157 27.07 -20.09 17.16
C GLU A 157 26.61 -18.86 16.38
N ILE A 158 26.93 -17.68 16.91
CA ILE A 158 26.97 -16.44 16.13
C ILE A 158 28.35 -16.38 15.47
N ASP A 159 28.50 -16.87 14.23
CA ASP A 159 29.30 -16.17 13.21
C ASP A 159 29.11 -16.71 11.78
N ASP A 160 29.13 -15.76 10.84
CA ASP A 160 29.66 -15.88 9.47
C ASP A 160 28.83 -16.42 8.27
N GLN A 161 27.49 -16.35 8.28
CA GLN A 161 26.67 -16.79 7.10
C GLN A 161 25.85 -15.69 6.41
N ILE A 162 26.04 -14.40 6.72
CA ILE A 162 25.41 -13.33 5.92
C ILE A 162 26.27 -13.05 4.68
N GLY A 163 26.13 -13.92 3.67
CA GLY A 163 26.58 -13.70 2.30
C GLY A 163 25.38 -13.61 1.34
N PRO A 164 25.35 -12.65 0.40
CA PRO A 164 24.15 -12.30 -0.38
C PRO A 164 23.69 -13.29 -1.48
N ASP A 165 24.16 -14.54 -1.51
CA ASP A 165 24.12 -15.33 -2.76
C ASP A 165 23.19 -16.56 -2.76
N ALA A 166 22.50 -16.89 -1.67
CA ALA A 166 21.77 -18.17 -1.59
C ALA A 166 20.29 -18.11 -2.02
N ALA A 167 19.58 -17.00 -1.81
CA ALA A 167 18.13 -16.93 -2.04
C ALA A 167 17.74 -16.65 -3.52
N GLY A 168 18.54 -15.85 -4.24
CA GLY A 168 18.20 -15.40 -5.59
C GLY A 168 18.28 -16.47 -6.69
N ALA A 169 19.00 -17.57 -6.49
CA ALA A 169 19.27 -18.55 -7.55
C ALA A 169 18.16 -19.61 -7.73
N GLN A 170 17.32 -19.85 -6.71
CA GLN A 170 16.28 -20.89 -6.78
C GLN A 170 14.94 -20.41 -7.35
N LEU A 171 14.70 -19.09 -7.39
CA LEU A 171 13.43 -18.52 -7.85
C LEU A 171 13.32 -18.39 -9.39
N ASP A 172 14.45 -18.36 -10.11
CA ASP A 172 14.46 -18.23 -11.59
C ASP A 172 13.99 -19.51 -12.33
N GLN A 173 13.91 -20.66 -11.63
CA GLN A 173 13.59 -21.94 -12.27
C GLN A 173 12.11 -22.34 -12.23
N GLN A 174 11.23 -21.61 -11.52
CA GLN A 174 9.84 -22.06 -11.30
C GLN A 174 8.72 -21.15 -11.82
N VAL A 175 9.01 -20.00 -12.43
CA VAL A 175 7.97 -19.14 -12.99
C VAL A 175 8.26 -18.77 -14.45
N ARG A 176 7.64 -19.52 -15.37
CA ARG A 176 7.30 -19.01 -16.72
C ARG A 176 5.79 -19.03 -16.88
N PRO A 177 5.13 -17.88 -17.10
CA PRO A 177 3.84 -17.87 -17.77
C PRO A 177 4.08 -17.62 -19.27
N THR A 178 3.62 -18.55 -20.09
CA THR A 178 3.36 -18.29 -21.51
C THR A 178 2.35 -17.16 -21.62
N GLY A 179 2.70 -16.10 -22.35
CA GLY A 179 1.81 -14.98 -22.61
C GLY A 179 0.64 -15.39 -23.50
N GLU A 180 -0.56 -15.36 -22.93
CA GLU A 180 -1.84 -15.00 -23.53
C GLU A 180 -2.91 -15.02 -22.40
N ASP A 181 -3.92 -14.14 -22.49
CA ASP A 181 -5.06 -13.98 -21.57
C ASP A 181 -4.97 -13.03 -20.34
N PHE A 182 -4.51 -11.79 -20.56
CA PHE A 182 -4.84 -10.65 -19.66
C PHE A 182 -5.50 -9.47 -20.39
N ARG A 183 -6.51 -9.76 -21.22
CA ARG A 183 -7.29 -8.73 -21.93
C ARG A 183 -8.80 -8.78 -21.72
N ALA A 184 -9.30 -9.50 -20.72
CA ALA A 184 -10.74 -9.59 -20.46
C ALA A 184 -11.09 -9.48 -18.97
N SER A 185 -11.02 -8.28 -18.38
CA SER A 185 -11.74 -8.02 -17.11
C SER A 185 -12.06 -6.56 -16.78
N VAL A 186 -11.81 -5.58 -17.65
CA VAL A 186 -12.17 -4.18 -17.37
C VAL A 186 -13.49 -3.81 -18.05
N GLY A 187 -14.60 -4.10 -17.36
CA GLY A 187 -15.94 -3.64 -17.73
C GLY A 187 -16.23 -2.27 -17.14
N GLY A 188 -16.49 -1.28 -17.99
CA GLY A 188 -17.02 0.04 -17.60
C GLY A 188 -18.53 0.02 -17.34
N GLY A 189 -19.03 0.98 -16.58
CA GLY A 189 -20.45 1.17 -16.34
C GLY A 189 -20.74 2.47 -15.58
N GLN A 190 -21.65 3.26 -16.14
CA GLN A 190 -22.04 4.62 -15.77
C GLN A 190 -23.00 4.63 -14.56
N ASP A 191 -22.82 5.60 -13.64
CA ASP A 191 -23.85 6.32 -12.87
C ASP A 191 -23.22 7.00 -11.62
N ALA A 192 -22.36 7.99 -11.85
CA ALA A 192 -21.77 8.80 -10.78
C ALA A 192 -22.67 9.98 -10.34
N ASP A 193 -23.63 10.38 -11.17
CA ASP A 193 -24.32 11.67 -11.04
C ASP A 193 -25.51 11.67 -10.07
N ARG A 194 -26.02 10.50 -9.66
CA ARG A 194 -27.22 10.40 -8.81
C ARG A 194 -26.92 10.29 -7.31
N ILE A 195 -25.66 10.10 -6.94
CA ILE A 195 -25.27 9.80 -5.56
C ILE A 195 -25.19 11.10 -4.73
N VAL A 196 -25.00 12.27 -5.35
CA VAL A 196 -24.64 13.56 -4.72
C VAL A 196 -25.71 14.18 -3.79
N GLU A 197 -26.97 13.74 -3.79
CA GLU A 197 -28.07 14.49 -3.14
C GLU A 197 -28.38 14.14 -1.68
N ASP A 198 -27.92 13.01 -1.14
CA ASP A 198 -28.24 12.58 0.23
C ASP A 198 -27.01 12.54 1.16
N ARG A 199 -26.71 13.68 1.81
CA ARG A 199 -25.82 13.82 3.01
C ARG A 199 -24.57 12.91 3.02
N LEU A 200 -23.77 12.95 1.97
CA LEU A 200 -22.58 12.11 1.81
C LEU A 200 -21.35 12.65 2.55
N ILE A 201 -20.65 11.74 3.22
CA ILE A 201 -19.51 12.01 4.10
C ILE A 201 -18.28 11.28 3.56
N GLN A 202 -17.11 11.90 3.73
CA GLN A 202 -16.08 12.06 2.72
C GLN A 202 -14.84 11.20 2.96
N PHE A 203 -14.34 10.55 1.91
CA PHE A 203 -13.10 9.77 1.96
C PHE A 203 -12.23 9.99 0.70
N ILE A 204 -10.91 9.87 0.87
CA ILE A 204 -9.91 10.17 -0.15
C ILE A 204 -9.08 8.93 -0.54
N ARG A 205 -9.14 8.47 -1.79
CA ARG A 205 -8.40 7.29 -2.29
C ARG A 205 -7.06 7.67 -2.92
N ILE A 206 -5.95 7.15 -2.39
CA ILE A 206 -4.66 7.10 -3.08
C ILE A 206 -4.36 5.65 -3.50
N MET A 207 -4.17 5.42 -4.80
CA MET A 207 -3.83 4.10 -5.36
C MET A 207 -2.35 4.00 -5.72
N GLY A 208 -1.75 2.83 -5.49
CA GLY A 208 -0.46 2.45 -6.08
C GLY A 208 -0.35 0.94 -6.34
N MET A 209 -0.17 0.50 -7.61
CA MET A 209 0.53 -0.73 -8.04
C MET A 209 0.64 -0.81 -9.60
N HIS A 210 1.85 -0.98 -10.15
CA HIS A 210 2.21 -1.93 -11.23
C HIS A 210 3.74 -2.09 -11.31
N GLU A 211 4.19 -3.32 -11.54
CA GLU A 211 5.57 -3.76 -11.80
C GLU A 211 6.27 -2.92 -12.87
N VAL A 212 7.52 -2.55 -12.59
CA VAL A 212 8.55 -2.44 -13.63
C VAL A 212 9.62 -3.44 -13.24
N MET A 213 9.58 -4.61 -13.86
CA MET A 213 10.75 -5.48 -13.95
C MET A 213 11.86 -4.61 -14.54
N ALA A 214 12.92 -4.38 -13.76
CA ALA A 214 14.15 -3.84 -14.30
C ALA A 214 14.55 -4.76 -15.46
N GLY A 215 14.76 -4.18 -16.63
CA GLY A 215 15.37 -4.91 -17.72
C GLY A 215 16.33 -3.99 -18.47
N PRO A 216 17.28 -4.57 -19.23
CA PRO A 216 18.05 -5.78 -18.91
C PRO A 216 19.10 -5.55 -17.82
#